data_AF-A0A1M5UGD7-F1
#
_entry.id   AF-A0A1M5UGD7-F1
#
_cell.length_a   1.000
_cell.length_b   1.000
_cell.length_c   1.000
_cell.angle_alpha   90.00
_cell.angle_beta   90.00
_cell.angle_gamma   90.00
#
_symmetry.space_group_name_H-M   'P 1'
#
loop_
_entity.id
_entity.type
_entity.pdbx_description
1 polymer ?
#
loop_
_entity_poly.entity_id
_entity_poly.type
_entity_poly.pdbx_seq_one_letter_code
_entity_poly.pdbx_strand_id
1 'polypeptide(L)'
;MQTPSIKVLFAILIAVTIILAGCGQKEKAERLARLQKADSTITALHELKYLYRNIYSGMLHWVYTQTDTRSKDALRSSTQIDYVVLKGQWQHKYGDVKEDVGFVEMDTLVDLAASAMGTVLSFEDYEDDMKMAEAIAFSERAGAVFDALELRYNDILSRQDSLFEAQTAGNDDADVQAIVNRHKRMRSYYQAEGMAWEIHTRTLSWLYRPEDFRSKEALKKDLDVELPALLSTLRQRLGLEGEHASQASLLAARLDTLAMVSKQTIVANLQSKENYDDPLTLLLAEDAYETYMNPAYQEATQYLAHIREQIQNPSTPSNDQATPGRTTEAEMEALRRIVEEQNAYIKELEEENKKLRSADR
;
A
#
# COMPACT_ATOMS: atom_id res chain seq x y z
N MET A 1 23.73 -67.14 30.06
CA MET A 1 23.39 -65.90 29.32
C MET A 1 24.61 -65.51 28.49
N GLN A 2 24.49 -65.38 27.17
CA GLN A 2 25.56 -64.80 26.35
C GLN A 2 25.41 -63.27 26.36
N THR A 3 26.44 -62.56 26.81
CA THR A 3 26.52 -61.11 26.64
C THR A 3 26.68 -60.78 25.15
N PRO A 4 25.92 -59.82 24.59
CA PRO A 4 26.08 -59.45 23.19
C PRO A 4 27.48 -58.88 22.95
N SER A 5 28.11 -59.31 21.86
CA SER A 5 29.42 -58.81 21.43
C SER A 5 29.40 -57.29 21.30
N ILE A 6 30.47 -56.62 21.75
CA ILE A 6 30.65 -55.16 21.66
C ILE A 6 30.42 -54.66 20.23
N LYS A 7 30.78 -55.46 19.22
CA LYS A 7 30.55 -55.13 17.79
C LYS A 7 29.07 -55.00 17.43
N VAL A 8 28.19 -55.78 18.05
CA VAL A 8 26.73 -55.74 17.83
C VAL A 8 26.14 -54.48 18.47
N LEU A 9 26.56 -54.13 19.70
CA LEU A 9 26.16 -52.89 20.36
C LEU A 9 26.60 -51.65 19.55
N PHE A 10 27.82 -51.66 19.00
CA PHE A 10 28.32 -50.57 18.16
C PHE A 10 27.54 -50.43 16.84
N ALA A 11 27.19 -51.54 16.19
CA ALA A 11 26.37 -51.53 14.97
C ALA A 11 24.95 -50.98 15.23
N ILE A 12 24.33 -51.36 16.36
CA ILE A 12 23.02 -50.83 16.77
C ILE A 12 23.12 -49.32 17.06
N LEU A 13 24.16 -48.86 17.76
CA LEU A 13 24.37 -47.44 18.05
C LEU A 13 24.53 -46.60 16.76
N ILE A 14 25.29 -47.10 15.78
CA ILE A 14 25.44 -46.44 14.48
C ILE A 14 24.11 -46.40 13.73
N ALA A 15 23.36 -47.51 13.69
CA ALA A 15 22.05 -47.56 13.04
C ALA A 15 21.03 -46.59 13.69
N VAL A 16 20.98 -46.54 15.03
CA VAL A 16 20.13 -45.60 15.76
C VAL A 16 20.52 -44.15 15.47
N THR A 17 21.82 -43.81 15.47
CA THR A 17 22.29 -42.46 15.13
C THR A 17 21.92 -42.06 13.69
N ILE A 18 22.05 -42.98 12.72
CA ILE A 18 21.66 -42.74 11.32
C ILE A 18 20.15 -42.52 11.18
N ILE A 19 19.33 -43.33 11.87
CA ILE A 19 17.87 -43.21 11.86
C ILE A 19 17.43 -41.90 12.50
N LEU A 20 18.01 -41.52 13.64
CA LEU A 20 17.71 -40.25 14.32
C LEU A 20 18.13 -39.04 13.48
N ALA A 21 19.31 -39.08 12.84
CA ALA A 21 19.77 -38.03 11.94
C ALA A 21 18.87 -37.89 10.70
N GLY A 22 18.48 -39.00 10.07
CA GLY A 22 17.56 -39.00 8.93
C GLY A 22 16.14 -38.53 9.28
N CYS A 23 15.65 -38.87 10.47
CA CYS A 23 14.36 -38.41 10.96
C CYS A 23 14.36 -36.88 11.20
N GLY A 24 15.40 -36.36 11.85
CA GLY A 24 15.57 -34.92 12.08
C GLY A 24 15.71 -34.11 10.79
N GLN A 25 16.42 -34.64 9.77
CA GLN A 25 16.51 -33.99 8.46
C GLN A 25 15.15 -33.94 7.75
N LYS A 26 14.37 -35.02 7.79
CA LYS A 26 13.03 -35.05 7.20
C LYS A 26 12.09 -34.05 7.89
N GLU A 27 12.09 -34.02 9.23
CA GLU A 27 11.27 -33.08 10.01
C GLU A 27 11.66 -31.62 9.74
N LYS A 28 12.97 -31.31 9.64
CA LYS A 28 13.45 -29.98 9.23
C LYS A 28 12.95 -29.62 7.83
N ALA A 29 13.05 -30.51 6.85
CA ALA A 29 12.60 -30.25 5.49
C ALA A 29 11.07 -30.02 5.41
N GLU A 30 10.27 -30.84 6.11
CA GLU A 30 8.81 -30.68 6.19
C GLU A 30 8.41 -29.40 6.96
N ARG A 31 9.19 -28.96 7.95
CA ARG A 31 8.99 -27.66 8.62
C ARG A 31 9.31 -26.50 7.69
N LEU A 32 10.44 -26.56 6.98
CA LEU A 32 10.86 -25.51 6.04
C LEU A 32 9.84 -25.32 4.91
N ALA A 33 9.36 -26.42 4.32
CA ALA A 33 8.33 -26.39 3.29
C ALA A 33 7.00 -25.79 3.78
N ARG A 34 6.60 -26.07 5.04
CA ARG A 34 5.41 -25.45 5.67
C ARG A 34 5.57 -23.95 5.86
N LEU A 35 6.73 -23.50 6.38
CA LEU A 35 7.05 -22.09 6.55
C LEU A 35 7.09 -21.33 5.22
N GLN A 36 7.70 -21.92 4.19
CA GLN A 36 7.72 -21.36 2.83
C GLN A 36 6.32 -21.26 2.23
N LYS A 37 5.46 -22.27 2.42
CA LYS A 37 4.05 -22.21 1.99
C LYS A 37 3.34 -21.05 2.70
N ALA A 38 3.43 -20.96 4.03
CA ALA A 38 2.80 -19.90 4.82
C ALA A 38 3.26 -18.49 4.39
N ASP A 39 4.57 -18.25 4.30
CA ASP A 39 5.14 -16.97 3.83
C ASP A 39 4.63 -16.59 2.42
N SER A 40 4.54 -17.57 1.52
CA SER A 40 4.01 -17.36 0.17
C SER A 40 2.50 -17.09 0.12
N THR A 41 1.71 -17.67 1.04
CA THR A 41 0.28 -17.40 1.17
C THR A 41 0.04 -15.99 1.71
N ILE A 42 0.79 -15.56 2.74
CA ILE A 42 0.72 -14.21 3.29
C ILE A 42 1.11 -13.16 2.23
N THR A 43 2.18 -13.43 1.47
CA THR A 43 2.59 -12.60 0.33
C THR A 43 1.44 -12.41 -0.67
N ALA A 44 0.79 -13.50 -1.09
CA ALA A 44 -0.30 -13.45 -2.07
C ALA A 44 -1.58 -12.78 -1.51
N LEU A 45 -1.87 -12.91 -0.22
CA LEU A 45 -2.97 -12.18 0.45
C LEU A 45 -2.71 -10.67 0.45
N HIS A 46 -1.47 -10.25 0.66
CA HIS A 46 -1.09 -8.86 0.56
C HIS A 46 -1.13 -8.32 -0.88
N GLU A 47 -0.80 -9.14 -1.89
CA GLU A 47 -0.93 -8.74 -3.31
C GLU A 47 -2.41 -8.60 -3.72
N LEU A 48 -3.29 -9.50 -3.28
CA LEU A 48 -4.75 -9.33 -3.38
C LEU A 48 -5.21 -8.02 -2.70
N LYS A 49 -4.66 -7.73 -1.51
CA LYS A 49 -4.97 -6.53 -0.74
C LYS A 49 -4.53 -5.23 -1.44
N TYR A 50 -3.32 -5.20 -1.98
CA TYR A 50 -2.82 -4.11 -2.81
C TYR A 50 -3.72 -3.89 -4.04
N LEU A 51 -4.14 -4.98 -4.68
CA LEU A 51 -4.94 -4.89 -5.90
C LEU A 51 -6.34 -4.27 -5.66
N TYR A 52 -7.08 -4.68 -4.63
CA TYR A 52 -8.39 -4.06 -4.38
C TYR A 52 -8.28 -2.60 -3.94
N ARG A 53 -7.22 -2.27 -3.19
CA ARG A 53 -6.86 -0.89 -2.84
C ARG A 53 -6.63 -0.06 -4.10
N ASN A 54 -5.86 -0.56 -5.06
CA ASN A 54 -5.64 0.12 -6.34
C ASN A 54 -6.91 0.26 -7.18
N ILE A 55 -7.74 -0.79 -7.28
CA ILE A 55 -9.03 -0.72 -8.00
C ILE A 55 -9.94 0.33 -7.36
N TYR A 56 -10.05 0.35 -6.02
CA TYR A 56 -10.85 1.33 -5.32
C TYR A 56 -10.32 2.76 -5.47
N SER A 57 -9.01 2.97 -5.29
CA SER A 57 -8.38 4.30 -5.43
C SER A 57 -8.49 4.84 -6.86
N GLY A 58 -8.19 4.01 -7.87
CA GLY A 58 -8.32 4.38 -9.27
C GLY A 58 -9.76 4.65 -9.66
N MET A 59 -10.73 3.95 -9.06
CA MET A 59 -12.15 4.19 -9.23
C MET A 59 -12.62 5.47 -8.56
N LEU A 60 -12.21 5.78 -7.32
CA LEU A 60 -12.53 7.06 -6.68
C LEU A 60 -11.93 8.23 -7.44
N HIS A 61 -10.64 8.15 -7.78
CA HIS A 61 -9.98 9.15 -8.59
C HIS A 61 -10.72 9.34 -9.93
N TRP A 62 -10.98 8.25 -10.67
CA TRP A 62 -11.75 8.32 -11.92
C TRP A 62 -13.14 8.96 -11.73
N VAL A 63 -13.86 8.66 -10.65
CA VAL A 63 -15.21 9.21 -10.38
C VAL A 63 -15.16 10.71 -10.07
N TYR A 64 -14.16 11.17 -9.33
CA TYR A 64 -14.07 12.57 -8.88
C TYR A 64 -13.29 13.48 -9.82
N THR A 65 -12.29 12.98 -10.55
CA THR A 65 -11.43 13.82 -11.41
C THR A 65 -11.89 13.74 -12.86
N GLN A 66 -12.25 12.54 -13.37
CA GLN A 66 -12.76 12.26 -14.73
C GLN A 66 -11.87 12.73 -15.91
N THR A 67 -10.75 13.39 -15.63
CA THR A 67 -9.89 14.10 -16.58
C THR A 67 -8.72 13.25 -17.11
N ASP A 68 -8.22 12.30 -16.32
CA ASP A 68 -7.02 11.55 -16.68
C ASP A 68 -7.31 10.21 -17.37
N THR A 69 -6.99 10.16 -18.67
CA THR A 69 -7.03 8.92 -19.47
C THR A 69 -6.05 7.86 -18.95
N ARG A 70 -4.92 8.26 -18.35
CA ARG A 70 -3.94 7.34 -17.76
C ARG A 70 -4.49 6.61 -16.54
N SER A 71 -5.25 7.31 -15.69
CA SER A 71 -5.96 6.72 -14.55
C SER A 71 -7.08 5.76 -15.00
N LYS A 72 -7.78 6.08 -16.10
CA LYS A 72 -8.73 5.15 -16.73
C LYS A 72 -8.05 3.86 -17.24
N ASP A 73 -6.92 3.98 -17.91
CA ASP A 73 -6.16 2.83 -18.41
C ASP A 73 -5.50 2.02 -17.28
N ALA A 74 -5.06 2.67 -16.20
CA ALA A 74 -4.58 1.99 -14.99
C ALA A 74 -5.70 1.18 -14.33
N LEU A 75 -6.87 1.78 -14.13
CA LEU A 75 -8.06 1.10 -13.58
C LEU A 75 -8.49 -0.08 -14.46
N ARG A 76 -8.44 0.09 -15.79
CA ARG A 76 -8.68 -1.00 -16.76
C ARG A 76 -7.65 -2.12 -16.64
N SER A 77 -6.36 -1.80 -16.50
CA SER A 77 -5.30 -2.81 -16.30
C SER A 77 -5.54 -3.62 -15.03
N SER A 78 -5.80 -2.94 -13.90
CA SER A 78 -6.00 -3.63 -12.62
C SER A 78 -7.25 -4.51 -12.59
N THR A 79 -8.32 -4.10 -13.26
CA THR A 79 -9.58 -4.88 -13.32
C THR A 79 -9.54 -6.02 -14.35
N GLN A 80 -9.00 -5.79 -15.55
CA GLN A 80 -9.09 -6.73 -16.68
C GLN A 80 -7.86 -7.64 -16.83
N ILE A 81 -6.70 -7.23 -16.32
CA ILE A 81 -5.44 -7.98 -16.45
C ILE A 81 -5.00 -8.47 -15.06
N ASP A 82 -4.66 -7.56 -14.16
CA ASP A 82 -3.99 -7.92 -12.90
C ASP A 82 -4.87 -8.81 -12.03
N TYR A 83 -6.16 -8.47 -11.88
CA TYR A 83 -7.11 -9.30 -11.13
C TYR A 83 -7.34 -10.68 -11.74
N VAL A 84 -7.50 -10.78 -13.07
CA VAL A 84 -7.73 -12.05 -13.75
C VAL A 84 -6.52 -12.97 -13.60
N VAL A 85 -5.31 -12.42 -13.79
CA VAL A 85 -4.05 -13.15 -13.58
C VAL A 85 -3.92 -13.62 -12.13
N LEU A 86 -4.13 -12.73 -11.16
CA LEU A 86 -3.88 -13.03 -9.76
C LEU A 86 -4.92 -13.98 -9.15
N LYS A 87 -6.20 -13.86 -9.54
CA LYS A 87 -7.26 -14.83 -9.24
C LYS A 87 -6.92 -16.22 -9.80
N GLY A 88 -6.46 -16.30 -11.04
CA GLY A 88 -6.02 -17.55 -11.67
C GLY A 88 -4.80 -18.19 -10.97
N GLN A 89 -3.78 -17.38 -10.64
CA GLN A 89 -2.61 -17.83 -9.88
C GLN A 89 -3.00 -18.33 -8.49
N TRP A 90 -3.91 -17.64 -7.79
CA TRP A 90 -4.39 -18.06 -6.48
C TRP A 90 -5.12 -19.41 -6.56
N GLN A 91 -6.08 -19.54 -7.49
CA GLN A 91 -6.83 -20.79 -7.67
C GLN A 91 -5.92 -21.97 -8.04
N HIS A 92 -4.86 -21.73 -8.82
CA HIS A 92 -3.89 -22.76 -9.20
C HIS A 92 -2.95 -23.17 -8.05
N LYS A 93 -2.42 -22.20 -7.29
CA LYS A 93 -1.33 -22.40 -6.32
C LYS A 93 -1.82 -22.61 -4.87
N TYR A 94 -2.98 -22.04 -4.54
CA TYR A 94 -3.56 -21.99 -3.20
C TYR A 94 -5.03 -22.45 -3.17
N GLY A 95 -5.54 -23.07 -4.24
CA GLY A 95 -6.92 -23.61 -4.28
C GLY A 95 -7.23 -24.70 -3.24
N ASP A 96 -6.21 -25.22 -2.54
CA ASP A 96 -6.37 -26.11 -1.39
C ASP A 96 -6.58 -25.37 -0.05
N VAL A 97 -6.34 -24.06 -0.02
CA VAL A 97 -6.59 -23.18 1.14
C VAL A 97 -8.09 -22.94 1.25
N LYS A 98 -8.71 -23.53 2.29
CA LYS A 98 -10.16 -23.44 2.56
C LYS A 98 -10.63 -22.08 3.10
N GLU A 99 -9.84 -21.02 2.92
CA GLU A 99 -10.20 -19.69 3.40
C GLU A 99 -11.02 -18.96 2.35
N ASP A 100 -12.15 -18.39 2.78
CA ASP A 100 -12.93 -17.48 1.95
C ASP A 100 -12.20 -16.12 1.89
N VAL A 101 -11.32 -16.00 0.90
CA VAL A 101 -10.53 -14.79 0.60
C VAL A 101 -11.36 -13.69 -0.08
N GLY A 102 -12.69 -13.81 -0.12
CA GLY A 102 -13.57 -12.72 -0.56
C GLY A 102 -13.52 -12.44 -2.05
N PHE A 103 -13.35 -13.48 -2.88
CA PHE A 103 -13.40 -13.31 -4.34
C PHE A 103 -14.75 -12.76 -4.83
N VAL A 104 -15.85 -12.98 -4.09
CA VAL A 104 -17.18 -12.44 -4.42
C VAL A 104 -17.19 -10.92 -4.26
N GLU A 105 -16.64 -10.41 -3.17
CA GLU A 105 -16.50 -8.97 -2.93
C GLU A 105 -15.50 -8.33 -3.90
N MET A 106 -14.41 -9.05 -4.25
CA MET A 106 -13.49 -8.62 -5.32
C MET A 106 -14.18 -8.52 -6.69
N ASP A 107 -14.95 -9.55 -7.09
CA ASP A 107 -15.73 -9.55 -8.33
C ASP A 107 -16.73 -8.38 -8.33
N THR A 108 -17.41 -8.13 -7.20
CA THR A 108 -18.33 -7.00 -7.02
C THR A 108 -17.62 -5.65 -7.18
N LEU A 109 -16.41 -5.49 -6.64
CA LEU A 109 -15.62 -4.27 -6.77
C LEU A 109 -15.15 -4.05 -8.22
N VAL A 110 -14.79 -5.13 -8.93
CA VAL A 110 -14.42 -5.10 -10.34
C VAL A 110 -15.61 -4.73 -11.23
N ASP A 111 -16.80 -5.29 -10.97
CA ASP A 111 -18.03 -4.94 -11.68
C ASP A 111 -18.43 -3.48 -11.45
N LEU A 112 -18.27 -2.96 -10.22
CA LEU A 112 -18.45 -1.53 -9.92
C LEU A 112 -17.45 -0.67 -10.71
N ALA A 113 -16.16 -1.00 -10.71
CA ALA A 113 -15.15 -0.27 -11.47
C ALA A 113 -15.41 -0.30 -12.99
N ALA A 114 -15.88 -1.43 -13.53
CA ALA A 114 -16.32 -1.54 -14.92
C ALA A 114 -17.54 -0.64 -15.19
N SER A 115 -18.50 -0.58 -14.28
CA SER A 115 -19.64 0.35 -14.36
C SER A 115 -19.16 1.81 -14.36
N ALA A 116 -18.25 2.21 -13.47
CA ALA A 116 -17.70 3.58 -13.45
C ALA A 116 -17.01 3.95 -14.77
N MET A 117 -16.20 3.06 -15.34
CA MET A 117 -15.52 3.30 -16.61
C MET A 117 -16.46 3.40 -17.81
N GLY A 118 -17.63 2.76 -17.75
CA GLY A 118 -18.65 2.72 -18.80
C GLY A 118 -19.73 3.79 -18.70
N THR A 119 -20.13 4.19 -17.49
CA THR A 119 -21.16 5.22 -17.25
C THR A 119 -20.60 6.63 -17.37
N VAL A 120 -19.34 6.85 -16.98
CA VAL A 120 -18.67 8.16 -17.00
C VAL A 120 -18.09 8.45 -18.40
N LEU A 121 -18.98 8.63 -19.39
CA LEU A 121 -18.62 8.96 -20.78
C LEU A 121 -19.54 10.03 -21.40
N SER A 122 -19.73 11.14 -20.70
CA SER A 122 -19.92 12.48 -21.31
C SER A 122 -20.09 13.54 -20.21
N PHE A 123 -19.08 14.39 -20.01
CA PHE A 123 -19.17 15.56 -19.13
C PHE A 123 -18.59 16.78 -19.86
N GLU A 124 -19.44 17.47 -20.62
CA GLU A 124 -19.20 18.88 -20.97
C GLU A 124 -19.72 19.82 -19.86
N ASP A 125 -20.61 19.34 -18.98
CA ASP A 125 -21.25 20.15 -17.92
C ASP A 125 -21.07 19.54 -16.52
N TYR A 126 -20.14 20.12 -15.74
CA TYR A 126 -19.95 19.86 -14.30
C TYR A 126 -21.00 20.58 -13.42
N GLU A 127 -21.92 21.33 -14.03
CA GLU A 127 -22.93 22.18 -13.36
C GLU A 127 -24.19 21.42 -12.87
N ASP A 128 -24.24 20.09 -13.02
CA ASP A 128 -25.44 19.29 -12.71
C ASP A 128 -25.27 18.53 -11.38
N ASP A 129 -25.78 19.12 -10.30
CA ASP A 129 -25.80 18.59 -8.92
C ASP A 129 -26.22 17.11 -8.85
N MET A 130 -27.12 16.69 -9.74
CA MET A 130 -27.62 15.31 -9.83
C MET A 130 -26.48 14.31 -10.10
N LYS A 131 -25.52 14.68 -10.95
CA LYS A 131 -24.40 13.80 -11.31
C LYS A 131 -23.35 13.71 -10.19
N MET A 132 -23.15 14.78 -9.43
CA MET A 132 -22.30 14.74 -8.22
C MET A 132 -22.95 13.87 -7.13
N ALA A 133 -24.28 13.93 -6.98
CA ALA A 133 -25.01 13.02 -6.09
C ALA A 133 -24.88 11.54 -6.53
N GLU A 134 -24.93 11.26 -7.84
CA GLU A 134 -24.66 9.90 -8.38
C GLU A 134 -23.22 9.44 -8.14
N ALA A 135 -22.23 10.32 -8.32
CA ALA A 135 -20.83 10.06 -8.02
C ALA A 135 -20.60 9.71 -6.54
N ILE A 136 -21.21 10.47 -5.61
CA ILE A 136 -21.18 10.20 -4.18
C ILE A 136 -21.85 8.85 -3.87
N ALA A 137 -23.08 8.61 -4.34
CA ALA A 137 -23.81 7.35 -4.10
C ALA A 137 -23.13 6.12 -4.75
N PHE A 138 -22.34 6.33 -5.81
CA PHE A 138 -21.46 5.31 -6.37
C PHE A 138 -20.25 5.06 -5.45
N SER A 139 -19.55 6.11 -5.00
CA SER A 139 -18.42 6.01 -4.07
C SER A 139 -18.78 5.30 -2.77
N GLU A 140 -19.99 5.51 -2.24
CA GLU A 140 -20.47 4.88 -1.01
C GLU A 140 -20.73 3.38 -1.17
N ARG A 141 -21.28 2.96 -2.32
CA ARG A 141 -21.45 1.53 -2.64
C ARG A 141 -20.09 0.84 -2.78
N ALA A 142 -19.15 1.50 -3.46
CA ALA A 142 -17.77 1.03 -3.55
C ALA A 142 -17.11 0.93 -2.16
N GLY A 143 -17.32 1.94 -1.30
CA GLY A 143 -16.77 2.01 0.05
C GLY A 143 -17.26 0.87 0.93
N ALA A 144 -18.56 0.53 0.87
CA ALA A 144 -19.11 -0.60 1.60
C ALA A 144 -18.50 -1.97 1.20
N VAL A 145 -18.22 -2.17 -0.10
CA VAL A 145 -17.52 -3.37 -0.59
C VAL A 145 -16.05 -3.37 -0.17
N PHE A 146 -15.40 -2.21 -0.23
CA PHE A 146 -14.02 -2.00 0.21
C PHE A 146 -13.84 -2.29 1.72
N ASP A 147 -14.74 -1.78 2.58
CA ASP A 147 -14.70 -2.00 4.02
C ASP A 147 -14.87 -3.47 4.39
N ALA A 148 -15.74 -4.19 3.67
CA ALA A 148 -15.92 -5.63 3.82
C ALA A 148 -14.65 -6.41 3.43
N LEU A 149 -13.99 -6.01 2.34
CA LEU A 149 -12.69 -6.56 1.92
C LEU A 149 -11.60 -6.26 2.98
N GLU A 150 -11.46 -5.02 3.45
CA GLU A 150 -10.50 -4.66 4.50
C GLU A 150 -10.66 -5.52 5.75
N LEU A 151 -11.88 -5.60 6.29
CA LEU A 151 -12.16 -6.37 7.50
C LEU A 151 -11.81 -7.85 7.33
N ARG A 152 -12.18 -8.44 6.19
CA ARG A 152 -11.90 -9.84 5.83
C ARG A 152 -10.40 -10.11 5.66
N TYR A 153 -9.70 -9.30 4.87
CA TYR A 153 -8.26 -9.49 4.64
C TYR A 153 -7.43 -9.23 5.90
N ASN A 154 -7.81 -8.28 6.74
CA ASN A 154 -7.13 -8.02 8.02
C ASN A 154 -7.29 -9.19 9.00
N ASP A 155 -8.47 -9.82 9.07
CA ASP A 155 -8.68 -11.03 9.88
C ASP A 155 -7.85 -12.22 9.36
N ILE A 156 -7.88 -12.49 8.04
CA ILE A 156 -7.11 -13.60 7.45
C ILE A 156 -5.60 -13.37 7.64
N LEU A 157 -5.08 -12.18 7.32
CA LEU A 157 -3.67 -11.85 7.49
C LEU A 157 -3.24 -11.96 8.96
N SER A 158 -4.04 -11.45 9.91
CA SER A 158 -3.76 -11.57 11.35
C SER A 158 -3.67 -13.04 11.81
N ARG A 159 -4.59 -13.90 11.32
CA ARG A 159 -4.55 -15.34 11.61
C ARG A 159 -3.33 -16.02 10.99
N GLN A 160 -2.95 -15.69 9.76
CA GLN A 160 -1.79 -16.27 9.08
C GLN A 160 -0.46 -15.79 9.70
N ASP A 161 -0.32 -14.50 10.02
CA ASP A 161 0.82 -13.94 10.78
C ASP A 161 0.98 -14.67 12.12
N SER A 162 -0.10 -14.84 12.87
CA SER A 162 -0.09 -15.54 14.18
C SER A 162 0.36 -17.00 14.05
N LEU A 163 -0.07 -17.69 12.99
CA LEU A 163 0.37 -19.06 12.70
C LEU A 163 1.86 -19.12 12.29
N PHE A 164 2.34 -18.14 11.53
CA PHE A 164 3.74 -18.04 11.13
C PHE A 164 4.65 -17.73 12.34
N GLU A 165 4.27 -16.79 13.20
CA GLU A 165 4.97 -16.47 14.44
C GLU A 165 5.02 -17.70 15.38
N ALA A 166 3.90 -18.43 15.54
CA ALA A 166 3.86 -19.66 16.32
C ALA A 166 4.74 -20.79 15.76
N GLN A 167 4.87 -20.90 14.43
CA GLN A 167 5.72 -21.91 13.78
C GLN A 167 7.22 -21.57 13.82
N THR A 168 7.58 -20.32 14.13
CA THR A 168 8.96 -19.80 14.11
C THR A 168 9.52 -19.48 15.51
N ALA A 169 8.65 -19.39 16.53
CA ALA A 169 9.03 -19.15 17.92
C ALA A 169 10.13 -20.10 18.44
N GLY A 170 11.14 -19.52 19.10
CA GLY A 170 12.21 -20.27 19.78
C GLY A 170 13.12 -21.10 18.88
N ASN A 171 13.25 -20.75 17.59
CA ASN A 171 14.07 -21.51 16.64
C ASN A 171 15.24 -20.68 16.09
N ASP A 172 16.47 -21.07 16.45
CA ASP A 172 17.71 -20.42 16.03
C ASP A 172 18.29 -20.98 14.71
N ASP A 173 17.58 -21.88 14.03
CA ASP A 173 18.00 -22.44 12.74
C ASP A 173 18.12 -21.34 11.65
N ALA A 174 19.28 -21.27 11.01
CA ALA A 174 19.62 -20.20 10.07
C ALA A 174 18.67 -20.13 8.85
N ASP A 175 18.18 -21.27 8.35
CA ASP A 175 17.26 -21.29 7.20
C ASP A 175 15.87 -20.74 7.61
N VAL A 176 15.44 -21.04 8.84
CA VAL A 176 14.21 -20.49 9.40
C VAL A 176 14.35 -18.99 9.70
N GLN A 177 15.49 -18.55 10.24
CA GLN A 177 15.75 -17.13 10.46
C GLN A 177 15.82 -16.33 9.15
N ALA A 178 16.32 -16.92 8.06
CA ALA A 178 16.27 -16.30 6.73
C ALA A 178 14.82 -16.06 6.26
N ILE A 179 13.93 -17.04 6.43
CA ILE A 179 12.49 -16.89 6.11
C ILE A 179 11.83 -15.86 7.03
N VAL A 180 12.07 -15.91 8.34
CA VAL A 180 11.55 -14.92 9.32
C VAL A 180 11.97 -13.49 8.97
N ASN A 181 13.22 -13.29 8.56
CA ASN A 181 13.74 -11.97 8.20
C ASN A 181 13.23 -11.49 6.84
N ARG A 182 12.97 -12.38 5.88
CA ARG A 182 12.24 -12.05 4.64
C ARG A 182 10.80 -11.62 4.95
N HIS A 183 10.08 -12.43 5.71
CA HIS A 183 8.70 -12.18 6.11
C HIS A 183 8.55 -10.83 6.84
N LYS A 184 9.42 -10.52 7.81
CA LYS A 184 9.44 -9.22 8.52
C LYS A 184 9.67 -8.02 7.58
N ARG A 185 10.53 -8.18 6.55
CA ARG A 185 10.76 -7.14 5.53
C ARG A 185 9.52 -6.95 4.64
N MET A 186 8.92 -8.04 4.15
CA MET A 186 7.67 -8.00 3.39
C MET A 186 6.53 -7.34 4.19
N ARG A 187 6.34 -7.70 5.46
CA ARG A 187 5.33 -7.10 6.34
C ARG A 187 5.52 -5.59 6.51
N SER A 188 6.76 -5.15 6.69
CA SER A 188 7.09 -3.72 6.82
C SER A 188 6.90 -2.97 5.49
N TYR A 189 7.21 -3.62 4.36
CA TYR A 189 6.90 -3.14 3.01
C TYR A 189 5.39 -2.92 2.81
N TYR A 190 4.55 -3.92 3.13
CA TYR A 190 3.11 -3.82 2.94
C TYR A 190 2.45 -2.78 3.88
N GLN A 191 3.06 -2.51 5.05
CA GLN A 191 2.65 -1.38 5.90
C GLN A 191 2.96 -0.02 5.23
N ALA A 192 4.11 0.12 4.58
CA ALA A 192 4.47 1.33 3.82
C ALA A 192 3.56 1.57 2.60
N GLU A 193 3.31 0.52 1.82
CA GLU A 193 2.35 0.50 0.71
C GLU A 193 0.93 0.86 1.18
N GLY A 194 0.54 0.33 2.35
CA GLY A 194 -0.75 0.65 2.92
C GLY A 194 -0.89 2.09 3.38
N MET A 195 0.14 2.66 4.02
CA MET A 195 0.16 4.06 4.47
C MET A 195 0.11 5.04 3.30
N ALA A 196 0.87 4.78 2.22
CA ALA A 196 0.82 5.59 1.00
C ALA A 196 -0.61 5.67 0.43
N TRP A 197 -1.29 4.52 0.37
CA TRP A 197 -2.66 4.40 -0.11
C TRP A 197 -3.69 5.08 0.82
N GLU A 198 -3.56 4.92 2.14
CA GLU A 198 -4.47 5.54 3.12
C GLU A 198 -4.39 7.06 3.06
N ILE A 199 -3.17 7.61 3.00
CA ILE A 199 -2.93 9.04 2.81
C ILE A 199 -3.54 9.54 1.50
N HIS A 200 -3.22 8.92 0.36
CA HIS A 200 -3.73 9.34 -0.95
C HIS A 200 -5.26 9.30 -1.03
N THR A 201 -5.87 8.19 -0.59
CA THR A 201 -7.32 7.98 -0.64
C THR A 201 -8.07 8.91 0.30
N ARG A 202 -7.57 9.15 1.51
CA ARG A 202 -8.22 10.09 2.44
C ARG A 202 -7.98 11.55 2.04
N THR A 203 -6.91 11.86 1.31
CA THR A 203 -6.69 13.18 0.69
C THR A 203 -7.71 13.44 -0.43
N LEU A 204 -7.96 12.47 -1.32
CA LEU A 204 -9.06 12.52 -2.30
C LEU A 204 -10.42 12.73 -1.61
N SER A 205 -10.72 11.96 -0.56
CA SER A 205 -11.94 12.14 0.22
C SER A 205 -12.03 13.52 0.87
N TRP A 206 -10.91 14.07 1.36
CA TRP A 206 -10.88 15.43 1.91
C TRP A 206 -11.25 16.47 0.86
N LEU A 207 -10.68 16.36 -0.34
CA LEU A 207 -10.89 17.29 -1.45
C LEU A 207 -12.35 17.27 -1.94
N TYR A 208 -12.92 16.07 -2.18
CA TYR A 208 -14.21 15.93 -2.84
C TYR A 208 -15.40 15.59 -1.93
N ARG A 209 -15.18 15.31 -0.64
CA ARG A 209 -16.25 15.00 0.34
C ARG A 209 -16.13 15.91 1.58
N PRO A 210 -16.49 17.20 1.50
CA PRO A 210 -16.37 18.15 2.62
C PRO A 210 -17.03 17.70 3.92
N GLU A 211 -18.14 16.95 3.82
CA GLU A 211 -18.93 16.45 4.97
C GLU A 211 -18.35 15.17 5.61
N ASP A 212 -17.35 14.51 5.00
CA ASP A 212 -16.75 13.28 5.54
C ASP A 212 -15.71 13.57 6.63
N PHE A 213 -16.21 14.07 7.77
CA PHE A 213 -15.39 14.39 8.95
C PHE A 213 -14.58 13.20 9.49
N ARG A 214 -15.03 11.95 9.23
CA ARG A 214 -14.31 10.75 9.65
C ARG A 214 -13.03 10.55 8.85
N SER A 215 -13.11 10.67 7.52
CA SER A 215 -11.92 10.66 6.66
C SER A 215 -10.95 11.79 7.00
N LYS A 216 -11.46 12.96 7.43
CA LYS A 216 -10.64 14.10 7.84
C LYS A 216 -9.82 13.83 9.11
N GLU A 217 -10.46 13.42 10.21
CA GLU A 217 -9.73 13.12 11.44
C GLU A 217 -8.81 11.88 11.28
N ALA A 218 -9.19 10.93 10.43
CA ALA A 218 -8.34 9.80 10.07
C ALA A 218 -7.07 10.24 9.30
N LEU A 219 -7.19 11.13 8.30
CA LEU A 219 -6.02 11.64 7.57
C LEU A 219 -5.07 12.43 8.47
N LYS A 220 -5.58 13.30 9.35
CA LYS A 220 -4.76 13.98 10.36
C LYS A 220 -3.97 12.98 11.21
N LYS A 221 -4.64 11.93 11.71
CA LYS A 221 -4.01 10.87 12.50
C LYS A 221 -2.92 10.13 11.72
N ASP A 222 -3.11 9.85 10.43
CA ASP A 222 -2.07 9.24 9.60
C ASP A 222 -0.84 10.14 9.49
N LEU A 223 -1.06 11.40 9.11
CA LEU A 223 0.00 12.35 8.79
C LEU A 223 0.79 12.80 10.03
N ASP A 224 0.15 12.87 11.21
CA ASP A 224 0.76 13.36 12.46
C ASP A 224 1.25 12.26 13.40
N VAL A 225 0.70 11.04 13.32
CA VAL A 225 0.97 9.96 14.29
C VAL A 225 1.47 8.68 13.62
N GLU A 226 0.66 8.10 12.72
CA GLU A 226 0.92 6.74 12.21
C GLU A 226 2.10 6.71 11.22
N LEU A 227 2.17 7.66 10.28
CA LEU A 227 3.27 7.74 9.33
C LEU A 227 4.62 8.00 10.04
N PRO A 228 4.78 8.99 10.95
CA PRO A 228 6.03 9.17 11.70
C PRO A 228 6.47 7.91 12.46
N ALA A 229 5.53 7.17 13.07
CA ALA A 229 5.82 5.91 13.75
C ALA A 229 6.24 4.79 12.78
N LEU A 230 5.59 4.70 11.62
CA LEU A 230 5.94 3.76 10.55
C LEU A 230 7.31 4.08 9.95
N LEU A 231 7.63 5.34 9.68
CA LEU A 231 8.93 5.77 9.16
C LEU A 231 10.08 5.44 10.13
N SER A 232 9.86 5.64 11.43
CA SER A 232 10.79 5.18 12.48
C SER A 232 11.00 3.65 12.40
N THR A 233 9.91 2.89 12.28
CA THR A 233 9.92 1.42 12.16
C THR A 233 10.63 0.95 10.88
N LEU A 234 10.41 1.61 9.73
CA LEU A 234 11.06 1.30 8.46
C LEU A 234 12.57 1.55 8.53
N ARG A 235 12.99 2.72 9.05
CA ARG A 235 14.40 3.06 9.29
C ARG A 235 15.09 2.03 10.18
N GLN A 236 14.40 1.50 11.19
CA GLN A 236 14.91 0.43 12.06
C GLN A 236 14.94 -0.95 11.39
N ARG A 237 13.88 -1.36 10.68
CA ARG A 237 13.70 -2.75 10.19
C ARG A 237 14.31 -3.03 8.83
N LEU A 238 14.36 -2.04 7.94
CA LEU A 238 15.03 -2.16 6.65
C LEU A 238 16.54 -1.84 6.75
N GLY A 239 16.97 -1.27 7.88
CA GLY A 239 18.37 -1.17 8.30
C GLY A 239 19.14 -0.06 7.60
N LEU A 240 19.29 1.08 8.28
CA LEU A 240 20.20 2.16 7.87
C LEU A 240 21.70 1.79 7.92
N GLU A 241 22.05 0.58 8.38
CA GLU A 241 23.42 0.10 8.57
C GLU A 241 23.82 -1.05 7.62
N GLY A 242 23.10 -1.23 6.50
CA GLY A 242 23.37 -2.30 5.52
C GLY A 242 23.14 -1.92 4.07
N GLU A 243 23.25 -2.89 3.17
CA GLU A 243 23.20 -2.74 1.70
C GLU A 243 21.88 -2.12 1.18
N HIS A 244 20.80 -2.19 1.96
CA HIS A 244 19.48 -1.62 1.66
C HIS A 244 19.19 -0.26 2.35
N ALA A 245 20.16 0.33 3.07
CA ALA A 245 19.98 1.58 3.82
C ALA A 245 19.50 2.76 2.94
N SER A 246 20.03 2.83 1.72
CA SER A 246 19.64 3.81 0.70
C SER A 246 18.17 3.66 0.30
N GLN A 247 17.67 2.43 0.20
CA GLN A 247 16.30 2.13 -0.23
C GLN A 247 15.28 2.46 0.85
N ALA A 248 15.58 2.12 2.10
CA ALA A 248 14.77 2.50 3.25
C ALA A 248 14.67 4.03 3.39
N SER A 249 15.78 4.73 3.16
CA SER A 249 15.85 6.19 3.20
C SER A 249 15.05 6.84 2.08
N LEU A 250 15.19 6.33 0.84
CA LEU A 250 14.45 6.85 -0.31
C LEU A 250 12.95 6.58 -0.20
N LEU A 251 12.53 5.39 0.27
CA LEU A 251 11.12 5.11 0.53
C LEU A 251 10.56 6.05 1.61
N ALA A 252 11.30 6.25 2.71
CA ALA A 252 10.89 7.18 3.75
C ALA A 252 10.73 8.61 3.22
N ALA A 253 11.69 9.07 2.41
CA ALA A 253 11.65 10.36 1.73
C ALA A 253 10.44 10.52 0.77
N ARG A 254 10.09 9.48 -0.01
CA ARG A 254 8.90 9.47 -0.88
C ARG A 254 7.61 9.63 -0.07
N LEU A 255 7.47 8.92 1.04
CA LEU A 255 6.31 9.01 1.92
C LEU A 255 6.23 10.33 2.70
N ASP A 256 7.37 10.85 3.18
CA ASP A 256 7.47 12.18 3.80
C ASP A 256 6.99 13.27 2.82
N THR A 257 7.38 13.21 1.54
CA THR A 257 6.92 14.13 0.50
C THR A 257 5.42 14.02 0.23
N LEU A 258 4.87 12.81 0.12
CA LEU A 258 3.42 12.59 -0.03
C LEU A 258 2.62 13.23 1.11
N ALA A 259 3.08 13.04 2.35
CA ALA A 259 2.45 13.62 3.53
C ALA A 259 2.62 15.14 3.61
N MET A 260 3.78 15.67 3.23
CA MET A 260 4.05 17.10 3.19
C MET A 260 3.11 17.82 2.21
N VAL A 261 2.96 17.30 0.99
CA VAL A 261 2.03 17.84 -0.02
C VAL A 261 0.61 17.81 0.53
N SER A 262 0.10 16.65 0.96
CA SER A 262 -1.26 16.53 1.54
C SER A 262 -1.52 17.53 2.68
N LYS A 263 -0.55 17.70 3.59
CA LYS A 263 -0.64 18.66 4.70
C LYS A 263 -0.72 20.11 4.22
N GLN A 264 0.18 20.50 3.32
CA GLN A 264 0.39 21.90 2.97
C GLN A 264 -0.56 22.42 1.88
N THR A 265 -1.03 21.55 0.98
CA THR A 265 -1.86 21.98 -0.15
C THR A 265 -3.35 21.65 0.01
N ILE A 266 -3.70 20.55 0.66
CA ILE A 266 -5.10 20.12 0.82
C ILE A 266 -5.60 20.39 2.24
N VAL A 267 -4.92 19.84 3.25
CA VAL A 267 -5.36 19.98 4.64
C VAL A 267 -5.30 21.45 5.07
N ALA A 268 -4.19 22.16 4.85
CA ALA A 268 -4.08 23.57 5.26
C ALA A 268 -5.18 24.47 4.67
N ASN A 269 -5.56 24.24 3.41
CA ASN A 269 -6.46 25.13 2.66
C ASN A 269 -7.94 24.79 2.84
N LEU A 270 -8.31 23.51 3.04
CA LEU A 270 -9.71 23.06 3.10
C LEU A 270 -10.17 22.73 4.54
N GLN A 271 -10.08 23.71 5.45
CA GLN A 271 -10.40 23.51 6.88
C GLN A 271 -11.86 23.79 7.26
N SER A 272 -12.51 24.79 6.67
CA SER A 272 -13.91 25.15 6.97
C SER A 272 -14.78 25.10 5.72
N LYS A 273 -16.11 25.17 5.88
CA LYS A 273 -17.04 25.16 4.75
C LYS A 273 -16.78 26.36 3.81
N GLU A 274 -16.46 27.52 4.37
CA GLU A 274 -16.12 28.73 3.62
C GLU A 274 -14.90 28.57 2.71
N ASN A 275 -14.01 27.60 2.97
CA ASN A 275 -12.90 27.26 2.06
C ASN A 275 -13.36 26.41 0.85
N TYR A 276 -14.37 25.56 1.02
CA TYR A 276 -14.95 24.77 -0.09
C TYR A 276 -15.91 25.62 -0.94
N ASP A 277 -16.62 26.55 -0.29
CA ASP A 277 -17.51 27.51 -0.96
C ASP A 277 -16.72 28.62 -1.71
N ASP A 278 -15.38 28.70 -1.58
CA ASP A 278 -14.50 29.59 -2.36
C ASP A 278 -13.90 28.85 -3.58
N PRO A 279 -14.35 29.16 -4.82
CA PRO A 279 -13.90 28.45 -6.01
C PRO A 279 -12.39 28.53 -6.26
N LEU A 280 -11.72 29.61 -5.81
CA LEU A 280 -10.27 29.74 -5.98
C LEU A 280 -9.51 28.84 -5.01
N THR A 281 -9.95 28.74 -3.75
CA THR A 281 -9.34 27.84 -2.77
C THR A 281 -9.54 26.38 -3.16
N LEU A 282 -10.72 26.01 -3.65
CA LEU A 282 -10.98 24.66 -4.15
C LEU A 282 -10.12 24.32 -5.37
N LEU A 283 -10.09 25.19 -6.38
CA LEU A 283 -9.30 24.99 -7.61
C LEU A 283 -7.80 24.85 -7.33
N LEU A 284 -7.25 25.64 -6.39
CA LEU A 284 -5.84 25.53 -6.00
C LEU A 284 -5.55 24.22 -5.25
N ALA A 285 -6.50 23.69 -4.49
CA ALA A 285 -6.37 22.38 -3.86
C ALA A 285 -6.46 21.24 -4.90
N GLU A 286 -7.34 21.34 -5.90
CA GLU A 286 -7.44 20.39 -7.01
C GLU A 286 -6.17 20.37 -7.87
N ASP A 287 -5.67 21.53 -8.29
CA ASP A 287 -4.41 21.66 -9.04
C ASP A 287 -3.22 21.10 -8.26
N ALA A 288 -3.11 21.43 -6.97
CA ALA A 288 -2.03 20.90 -6.15
C ALA A 288 -2.14 19.39 -5.90
N TYR A 289 -3.36 18.84 -5.89
CA TYR A 289 -3.57 17.39 -5.85
C TYR A 289 -3.07 16.72 -7.15
N GLU A 290 -3.47 17.21 -8.33
CA GLU A 290 -3.05 16.60 -9.59
C GLU A 290 -1.57 16.84 -9.93
N THR A 291 -1.05 18.04 -9.64
CA THR A 291 0.31 18.43 -10.01
C THR A 291 1.37 17.84 -9.07
N TYR A 292 1.04 17.58 -7.80
CA TYR A 292 2.01 17.09 -6.81
C TYR A 292 1.60 15.81 -6.08
N MET A 293 0.36 15.72 -5.59
CA MET A 293 -0.07 14.60 -4.73
C MET A 293 -0.19 13.28 -5.50
N ASN A 294 -0.87 13.31 -6.65
CA ASN A 294 -1.06 12.15 -7.51
C ASN A 294 0.30 11.64 -8.08
N PRO A 295 1.19 12.49 -8.63
CA PRO A 295 2.56 12.09 -8.99
C PRO A 295 3.37 11.52 -7.82
N ALA A 296 3.38 12.16 -6.64
CA ALA A 296 4.12 11.65 -5.48
C ALA A 296 3.63 10.25 -5.04
N TYR A 297 2.32 10.00 -5.13
CA TYR A 297 1.74 8.68 -4.85
C TYR A 297 2.14 7.64 -5.91
N GLN A 298 2.11 8.00 -7.19
CA GLN A 298 2.54 7.13 -8.28
C GLN A 298 4.04 6.78 -8.17
N GLU A 299 4.88 7.75 -7.81
CA GLU A 299 6.31 7.53 -7.59
C GLU A 299 6.58 6.65 -6.36
N ALA A 300 5.86 6.88 -5.25
CA ALA A 300 5.96 6.04 -4.05
C ALA A 300 5.53 4.59 -4.33
N THR A 301 4.40 4.37 -5.02
CA THR A 301 3.89 3.03 -5.36
C THR A 301 4.74 2.29 -6.38
N GLN A 302 5.31 2.98 -7.38
CA GLN A 302 6.29 2.38 -8.30
C GLN A 302 7.58 1.97 -7.57
N TYR A 303 8.09 2.83 -6.69
CA TYR A 303 9.30 2.54 -5.91
C TYR A 303 9.08 1.37 -4.94
N LEU A 304 7.90 1.31 -4.33
CA LEU A 304 7.44 0.18 -3.56
C LEU A 304 7.41 -1.11 -4.41
N ALA A 305 6.75 -1.12 -5.56
CA ALA A 305 6.69 -2.30 -6.43
C ALA A 305 8.09 -2.84 -6.79
N HIS A 306 9.07 -1.96 -7.00
CA HIS A 306 10.47 -2.34 -7.22
C HIS A 306 11.14 -2.99 -5.99
N ILE A 307 10.93 -2.44 -4.79
CA ILE A 307 11.40 -3.05 -3.53
C ILE A 307 10.76 -4.45 -3.33
N ARG A 308 9.46 -4.59 -3.62
CA ARG A 308 8.74 -5.87 -3.52
C ARG A 308 9.37 -6.94 -4.38
N GLU A 309 9.66 -6.62 -5.65
CA GLU A 309 10.31 -7.53 -6.59
C GLU A 309 11.68 -7.99 -6.08
N GLN A 310 12.49 -7.10 -5.50
CA GLN A 310 13.80 -7.44 -4.95
C GLN A 310 13.72 -8.34 -3.69
N ILE A 311 12.77 -8.10 -2.78
CA ILE A 311 12.59 -8.95 -1.59
C ILE A 311 12.00 -10.32 -1.99
N GLN A 312 11.21 -10.37 -3.07
CA GLN A 312 10.69 -11.62 -3.63
C GLN A 312 11.77 -12.43 -4.37
N ASN A 313 12.61 -11.77 -5.18
CA ASN A 313 13.61 -12.36 -6.09
C ASN A 313 15.04 -11.86 -5.77
N PRO A 314 15.67 -12.31 -4.67
CA PRO A 314 16.99 -11.83 -4.23
C PRO A 314 18.17 -12.22 -5.16
N SER A 315 17.93 -13.01 -6.20
CA SER A 315 18.93 -13.34 -7.24
C SER A 315 18.98 -12.33 -8.37
N THR A 316 18.06 -11.36 -8.41
CA THR A 316 18.06 -10.27 -9.39
C THR A 316 19.06 -9.21 -8.93
N PRO A 317 20.19 -8.97 -9.64
CA PRO A 317 21.16 -7.99 -9.20
C PRO A 317 20.56 -6.58 -9.17
N SER A 318 20.96 -5.75 -8.20
CA SER A 318 20.64 -4.32 -8.19
C SER A 318 21.25 -3.69 -9.43
N ASN A 319 20.44 -3.51 -10.47
CA ASN A 319 20.85 -2.82 -11.67
C ASN A 319 20.74 -1.31 -11.39
N ASP A 320 21.76 -0.77 -10.71
CA ASP A 320 21.86 0.63 -10.23
C ASP A 320 21.72 1.71 -11.34
N GLN A 321 21.55 1.28 -12.59
CA GLN A 321 21.33 2.10 -13.77
C GLN A 321 19.86 2.11 -14.25
N ALA A 322 18.96 1.35 -13.61
CA ALA A 322 17.57 1.17 -14.04
C ALA A 322 16.54 1.42 -12.92
N THR A 323 16.84 2.29 -11.95
CA THR A 323 15.81 2.83 -11.05
C THR A 323 14.87 3.75 -11.84
N PRO A 324 13.55 3.47 -11.94
CA PRO A 324 12.60 4.42 -12.50
C PRO A 324 12.56 5.64 -11.57
N GLY A 325 12.82 6.83 -12.10
CA GLY A 325 12.84 8.06 -11.29
C GLY A 325 13.85 8.01 -10.15
N ARG A 326 15.14 8.10 -10.47
CA ARG A 326 16.20 8.37 -9.48
C ARG A 326 16.10 9.83 -9.02
N THR A 327 14.99 10.16 -8.35
CA THR A 327 14.68 11.51 -7.89
C THR A 327 15.74 11.91 -6.89
N THR A 328 16.67 12.77 -7.32
CA THR A 328 17.83 13.13 -6.50
C THR A 328 17.39 13.90 -5.26
N GLU A 329 18.25 13.96 -4.23
CA GLU A 329 18.00 14.80 -3.07
C GLU A 329 17.82 16.29 -3.47
N ALA A 330 18.40 16.69 -4.61
CA ALA A 330 18.17 17.99 -5.24
C ALA A 330 16.78 18.14 -5.88
N GLU A 331 16.15 17.09 -6.40
CA GLU A 331 14.76 17.11 -6.90
C GLU A 331 13.75 17.09 -5.75
N MET A 332 14.04 16.36 -4.67
CA MET A 332 13.29 16.44 -3.41
C MET A 332 13.33 17.86 -2.83
N GLU A 333 14.51 18.50 -2.83
CA GLU A 333 14.69 19.89 -2.40
C GLU A 333 14.03 20.89 -3.37
N ALA A 334 14.00 20.60 -4.68
CA ALA A 334 13.25 21.39 -5.65
C ALA A 334 11.73 21.31 -5.40
N LEU A 335 11.19 20.12 -5.13
CA LEU A 335 9.79 19.94 -4.74
C LEU A 335 9.45 20.69 -3.46
N ARG A 336 10.32 20.66 -2.43
CA ARG A 336 10.15 21.48 -1.23
C ARG A 336 10.07 22.96 -1.54
N ARG A 337 11.01 23.49 -2.35
CA ARG A 337 10.99 24.91 -2.76
C ARG A 337 9.74 25.28 -3.53
N ILE A 338 9.28 24.45 -4.46
CA ILE A 338 8.05 24.69 -5.21
C ILE A 338 6.85 24.79 -4.25
N VAL A 339 6.75 23.90 -3.27
CA VAL A 339 5.67 23.94 -2.27
C VAL A 339 5.82 25.14 -1.32
N GLU A 340 7.05 25.52 -0.93
CA GLU A 340 7.30 26.76 -0.16
C GLU A 340 6.91 28.03 -0.94
N GLU A 341 7.24 28.10 -2.23
CA GLU A 341 6.86 29.19 -3.14
C GLU A 341 5.34 29.26 -3.34
N GLN A 342 4.66 28.12 -3.51
CA GLN A 342 3.19 28.08 -3.57
C GLN A 342 2.53 28.52 -2.26
N ASN A 343 3.03 28.07 -1.11
CA ASN A 343 2.51 28.50 0.20
C ASN A 343 2.69 30.02 0.40
N ALA A 344 3.79 30.59 -0.09
CA ALA A 344 4.00 32.04 -0.07
C ALA A 344 3.01 32.78 -0.99
N TYR A 345 2.75 32.25 -2.19
CA TYR A 345 1.81 32.82 -3.15
C TYR A 345 0.34 32.76 -2.67
N ILE A 346 -0.09 31.61 -2.11
CA ILE A 346 -1.41 31.46 -1.50
C ILE A 346 -1.62 32.52 -0.41
N LYS A 347 -0.61 32.72 0.47
CA LYS A 347 -0.66 33.71 1.53
C LYS A 347 -0.72 35.16 1.01
N GLU A 348 -0.06 35.45 -0.12
CA GLU A 348 -0.17 36.76 -0.78
C GLU A 348 -1.59 37.00 -1.32
N LEU A 349 -2.19 35.98 -1.95
CA LEU A 349 -3.60 36.01 -2.40
C LEU A 349 -4.57 36.19 -1.23
N GLU A 350 -4.37 35.50 -0.09
CA GLU A 350 -5.17 35.70 1.13
C GLU A 350 -5.09 37.14 1.64
N GLU A 351 -3.89 37.74 1.66
CA GLU A 351 -3.71 39.13 2.06
C GLU A 351 -4.35 40.13 1.08
N GLU A 352 -4.30 39.87 -0.22
CA GLU A 352 -4.95 40.70 -1.24
C GLU A 352 -6.48 40.60 -1.17
N ASN A 353 -7.03 39.39 -1.09
CA ASN A 353 -8.47 39.14 -0.93
C ASN A 353 -9.00 39.78 0.37
N LYS A 354 -8.21 39.75 1.45
CA LYS A 354 -8.51 40.47 2.71
C LYS A 354 -8.50 41.99 2.54
N LYS A 355 -7.59 42.56 1.75
CA LYS A 355 -7.57 44.01 1.44
C LYS A 355 -8.82 44.39 0.64
N LEU A 356 -9.17 43.63 -0.41
CA LEU A 356 -10.38 43.85 -1.21
C LEU A 356 -11.66 43.82 -0.36
N ARG A 357 -11.86 42.77 0.45
CA ARG A 357 -13.00 42.66 1.39
C ARG A 357 -13.06 43.77 2.45
N SER A 358 -11.98 44.52 2.66
CA SER A 358 -11.92 45.69 3.56
C SER A 358 -12.13 47.03 2.85
N ALA A 359 -12.07 47.07 1.51
CA ALA A 359 -12.34 48.25 0.70
C ALA A 359 -13.83 48.37 0.32
N ASP A 360 -14.57 47.27 0.30
CA ASP A 360 -16.02 47.20 0.07
C ASP A 360 -16.87 47.48 1.34
N ARG A 361 -16.27 48.00 2.42
CA ARG A 361 -16.92 48.33 3.70
C ARG A 361 -16.68 49.79 4.11
#